data_AF-A0AAJ7E2L2-F1
#
_entry.id   AF-A0AAJ7E2L2-F1
#
_cell.length_a   1.000
_cell.length_b   1.000
_cell.length_c   1.000
_cell.angle_alpha   90.00
_cell.angle_beta   90.00
_cell.angle_gamma   90.00
#
_symmetry.space_group_name_H-M   'P 1'
#
loop_
_entity.id
_entity.type
_entity.pdbx_description
1 polymer ?
#
loop_
_entity_poly.entity_id
_entity_poly.type
_entity_poly.pdbx_seq_one_letter_code
_entity_poly.pdbx_strand_id
1 'polypeptide(L)'
;MPKLMNVRVTTMDAELEFAIQQTTTGKQLFDQVVKTIGLREVWFFGLQYTDIKGDQTWIKLYKKVLPFGPRKIFNVMNQEVKKENPLQFKFRAKFYPEDVAEELIQNITLRLFYLQVKSAILTDETYCPPETSVLLASYAVQARHGDYQKSVHVTGFLANDRLLPQRVMDQHKMSKEEWETSITNWWQEHRGMLREDAMMEYLKIAQDLEMYGVNYFEIRNKKGTELWLGVDALGLNIYEKDDKLTPKIGFPWSEIRNISFNEKKFIIKPIDKKAPDFVFFAARVKINKRILALCMGNHELYMRRRKPDTIDVQQMKAQAKEEKQAREKQREKLQLEIAARERAEKKQQEFEERLRTMAEQMERRDAELNVAQEMIRRLEEQLKQLRAAKEELENRQTELTAMMEKLERSHEMEAAERAKLEAEIRNKQEEVQRIQSEVEAKDAEARMLQKIVEADRLQQEESEREYQANTTPHHHHVEENEEDGDDGEDEVPHGDVTKELVTDESIIDPIEERRTLAERNERLHDQLKALKQDLAQSRDETKETVMDKIHRENVRQGRDKYKTLREIRKGNTKRRVDQFENM
;
A
#
# COMPACT_ATOMS: atom_id res chain seq x y z
N MET A 1 -9.67 22.65 -32.11
CA MET A 1 -9.72 21.69 -30.99
C MET A 1 -8.44 21.83 -30.16
N PRO A 2 -8.47 21.67 -28.83
CA PRO A 2 -7.26 21.55 -28.03
C PRO A 2 -6.42 20.35 -28.48
N LYS A 3 -5.09 20.47 -28.49
CA LYS A 3 -4.22 19.32 -28.79
C LYS A 3 -4.11 18.45 -27.54
N LEU A 4 -4.66 17.24 -27.61
CA LEU A 4 -4.45 16.19 -26.61
C LEU A 4 -3.02 15.62 -26.72
N MET A 5 -2.50 15.14 -25.59
CA MET A 5 -1.16 14.56 -25.49
C MET A 5 -1.17 13.36 -24.54
N ASN A 6 -0.53 12.28 -24.95
CA ASN A 6 -0.49 11.05 -24.16
C ASN A 6 0.55 11.17 -23.04
N VAL A 7 0.19 10.72 -21.85
CA VAL A 7 1.08 10.59 -20.69
C VAL A 7 1.08 9.13 -20.24
N ARG A 8 2.22 8.66 -19.74
CA ARG A 8 2.36 7.41 -19.01
C ARG A 8 2.83 7.72 -17.61
N VAL A 9 2.07 7.31 -16.61
CA VAL A 9 2.44 7.42 -15.20
C VAL A 9 2.69 6.03 -14.64
N THR A 10 3.93 5.74 -14.28
CA THR A 10 4.36 4.45 -13.73
C THR A 10 4.39 4.54 -12.21
N THR A 11 3.57 3.77 -11.50
CA THR A 11 3.66 3.63 -10.03
C THR A 11 4.79 2.65 -9.68
N MET A 12 4.71 1.93 -8.55
CA MET A 12 5.58 0.77 -8.29
C MET A 12 5.00 -0.56 -8.79
N ASP A 13 3.73 -0.56 -9.24
CA ASP A 13 2.93 -1.78 -9.47
C ASP A 13 1.88 -1.67 -10.60
N ALA A 14 1.77 -0.51 -11.25
CA ALA A 14 0.87 -0.24 -12.36
C ALA A 14 1.48 0.79 -13.33
N GLU A 15 1.09 0.72 -14.60
CA GLU A 15 1.28 1.79 -15.59
C GLU A 15 -0.08 2.36 -15.97
N LEU A 16 -0.24 3.67 -15.87
CA LEU A 16 -1.46 4.39 -16.26
C LEU A 16 -1.17 5.19 -17.53
N GLU A 17 -1.83 4.87 -18.64
CA GLU A 17 -1.81 5.67 -19.87
C GLU A 17 -3.12 6.40 -20.08
N PHE A 18 -3.04 7.72 -20.33
CA PHE A 18 -4.19 8.56 -20.61
C PHE A 18 -3.78 9.82 -21.38
N ALA A 19 -4.77 10.59 -21.86
CA ALA A 19 -4.54 11.84 -22.57
C ALA A 19 -4.83 13.06 -21.69
N ILE A 20 -3.96 14.06 -21.74
CA ILE A 20 -4.14 15.37 -21.06
C ILE A 20 -4.27 16.51 -22.08
N GLN A 21 -4.75 17.67 -21.62
CA GLN A 21 -4.80 18.91 -22.40
C GLN A 21 -3.48 19.69 -22.23
N GLN A 22 -3.15 20.56 -23.18
CA GLN A 22 -2.00 21.50 -23.05
C GLN A 22 -2.16 22.51 -21.89
N THR A 23 -3.38 22.69 -21.40
CA THR A 23 -3.73 23.52 -20.25
C THR A 23 -3.58 22.82 -18.90
N THR A 24 -3.43 21.49 -18.88
CA THR A 24 -3.42 20.66 -17.66
C THR A 24 -2.28 21.05 -16.71
N THR A 25 -2.60 21.25 -15.43
CA THR A 25 -1.64 21.53 -14.36
C THR A 25 -1.01 20.25 -13.79
N GLY A 26 0.13 20.39 -13.12
CA GLY A 26 0.74 19.28 -12.38
C GLY A 26 -0.22 18.65 -11.37
N LYS A 27 -1.06 19.45 -10.72
CA LYS A 27 -2.09 18.98 -9.78
C LYS A 27 -3.21 18.21 -10.46
N GLN A 28 -3.69 18.65 -11.63
CA GLN A 28 -4.71 17.88 -12.36
C GLN A 28 -4.17 16.52 -12.82
N LEU A 29 -2.91 16.47 -13.30
CA LEU A 29 -2.23 15.22 -13.62
C LEU A 29 -2.05 14.32 -12.39
N PHE A 30 -1.67 14.89 -11.24
CA PHE A 30 -1.49 14.17 -9.99
C PHE A 30 -2.81 13.66 -9.40
N ASP A 31 -3.85 14.50 -9.35
CA ASP A 31 -5.18 14.18 -8.82
C ASP A 31 -5.82 13.01 -9.58
N GLN A 32 -5.68 13.01 -10.91
CA GLN A 32 -6.13 11.90 -11.76
C GLN A 32 -5.43 10.58 -11.38
N VAL A 33 -4.10 10.60 -11.20
CA VAL A 33 -3.32 9.41 -10.79
C VAL A 33 -3.77 8.87 -9.43
N VAL A 34 -3.78 9.72 -8.39
CA VAL A 34 -4.06 9.25 -7.03
C VAL A 34 -5.50 8.76 -6.85
N LYS A 35 -6.47 9.35 -7.57
CA LYS A 35 -7.85 8.88 -7.58
C LYS A 35 -8.00 7.54 -8.31
N THR A 36 -7.30 7.33 -9.42
CA THR A 36 -7.30 6.02 -10.12
C THR A 36 -6.78 4.88 -9.24
N ILE A 37 -5.86 5.15 -8.31
CA ILE A 37 -5.33 4.14 -7.36
C ILE A 37 -5.96 4.18 -5.95
N GLY A 38 -6.93 5.07 -5.70
CA GLY A 38 -7.61 5.19 -4.40
C GLY A 38 -6.78 5.79 -3.25
N LEU A 39 -5.70 6.52 -3.56
CA LEU A 39 -4.77 7.08 -2.57
C LEU A 39 -5.18 8.49 -2.13
N ARG A 40 -5.27 8.68 -0.81
CA ARG A 40 -5.61 9.95 -0.12
C ARG A 40 -4.42 10.57 0.62
N GLU A 41 -3.39 9.78 0.98
CA GLU A 41 -2.17 10.22 1.69
C GLU A 41 -1.18 10.94 0.76
N VAL A 42 -1.67 11.95 0.04
CA VAL A 42 -0.99 12.60 -1.08
C VAL A 42 0.32 13.29 -0.71
N TRP A 43 0.45 13.75 0.54
CA TRP A 43 1.59 14.48 1.07
C TRP A 43 2.94 13.76 0.93
N PHE A 44 2.94 12.43 0.88
CA PHE A 44 4.17 11.65 0.71
C PHE A 44 4.69 11.64 -0.74
N PHE A 45 3.84 11.88 -1.74
CA PHE A 45 4.12 11.51 -3.14
C PHE A 45 4.37 12.70 -4.07
N GLY A 46 4.97 12.40 -5.21
CA GLY A 46 5.12 13.32 -6.33
C GLY A 46 5.27 12.58 -7.66
N LEU A 47 5.24 13.33 -8.76
CA LEU A 47 5.55 12.83 -10.09
C LEU A 47 6.97 13.25 -10.47
N GLN A 48 7.88 12.28 -10.60
CA GLN A 48 9.19 12.50 -11.21
C GLN A 48 9.09 12.42 -12.73
N TYR A 49 9.90 13.21 -13.44
CA TYR A 49 10.10 13.13 -14.87
C TYR A 49 11.58 13.32 -15.21
N THR A 50 11.94 13.04 -16.47
CA THR A 50 13.23 13.42 -17.03
C THR A 50 13.06 14.72 -17.81
N ASP A 51 13.86 15.74 -17.50
CA ASP A 51 13.82 17.01 -18.25
C ASP A 51 14.66 16.96 -19.54
N ILE A 52 14.62 18.03 -20.34
CA ILE A 52 15.38 18.11 -21.60
C ILE A 52 16.91 18.02 -21.42
N LYS A 53 17.44 18.27 -20.23
CA LYS A 53 18.87 18.15 -19.91
C LYS A 53 19.26 16.75 -19.41
N GLY A 54 18.27 15.89 -19.15
CA GLY A 54 18.45 14.52 -18.70
C GLY A 54 18.43 14.32 -17.18
N ASP A 55 18.27 15.39 -16.39
CA ASP A 55 18.16 15.26 -14.94
C ASP A 55 16.79 14.67 -14.55
N GLN A 56 16.73 13.99 -13.39
CA GLN A 56 15.46 13.65 -12.75
C GLN A 56 14.96 14.86 -11.93
N THR A 57 13.77 15.34 -12.27
CA THR A 57 13.13 16.52 -11.68
C THR A 57 11.69 16.17 -11.25
N TRP A 58 11.15 16.85 -10.23
CA TRP A 58 9.77 16.66 -9.77
C TRP A 58 8.82 17.67 -10.43
N ILE A 59 7.62 17.24 -10.81
CA ILE A 59 6.54 18.12 -11.25
C ILE A 59 6.16 19.07 -10.11
N LYS A 60 5.91 20.33 -10.49
CA LYS A 60 5.26 21.36 -9.68
C LYS A 60 3.76 21.33 -9.92
N LEU A 61 3.01 21.11 -8.86
CA LEU A 61 1.55 20.94 -8.87
C LEU A 61 0.84 22.16 -9.47
N TYR A 62 1.24 23.37 -9.10
CA TYR A 62 0.52 24.60 -9.48
C TYR A 62 0.97 25.22 -10.81
N LYS A 63 1.95 24.62 -11.49
CA LYS A 63 2.41 25.06 -12.83
C LYS A 63 1.86 24.10 -13.91
N LYS A 64 1.72 24.58 -15.16
CA LYS A 64 1.26 23.75 -16.30
C LYS A 64 2.27 22.66 -16.62
N VAL A 65 1.81 21.49 -17.07
CA VAL A 65 2.71 20.37 -17.40
C VAL A 65 3.58 20.70 -18.62
N LEU A 66 3.05 21.44 -19.61
CA LEU A 66 3.79 21.86 -20.81
C LEU A 66 3.71 23.39 -21.06
N PRO A 67 4.64 23.93 -21.89
CA PRO A 67 4.57 25.29 -22.41
C PRO A 67 3.31 25.56 -23.23
N PHE A 68 2.81 26.80 -23.19
CA PHE A 68 1.72 27.27 -24.06
C PHE A 68 2.11 28.57 -24.78
N GLY A 69 2.25 28.52 -26.11
CA GLY A 69 2.46 29.69 -26.96
C GLY A 69 3.54 29.52 -28.05
N PRO A 70 3.62 30.47 -29.01
CA PRO A 70 4.72 30.53 -29.98
C PRO A 70 6.03 30.95 -29.29
N ARG A 71 7.15 30.31 -29.67
CA ARG A 71 8.44 30.26 -28.95
C ARG A 71 9.27 31.58 -28.89
N LYS A 72 8.66 32.77 -28.83
CA LYS A 72 9.41 34.05 -28.97
C LYS A 72 9.01 35.24 -28.09
N ILE A 73 7.95 35.17 -27.27
CA ILE A 73 7.45 36.36 -26.54
C ILE A 73 7.27 36.14 -25.02
N PHE A 74 7.18 34.90 -24.54
CA PHE A 74 7.12 34.60 -23.11
C PHE A 74 8.07 33.44 -22.75
N ASN A 75 9.13 33.74 -21.99
CA ASN A 75 9.99 32.74 -21.32
C ASN A 75 9.35 32.19 -20.02
N VAL A 76 8.06 32.45 -19.79
CA VAL A 76 7.44 32.33 -18.47
C VAL A 76 7.03 30.88 -18.15
N MET A 77 7.77 30.28 -17.21
CA MET A 77 7.40 29.08 -16.43
C MET A 77 7.16 27.80 -17.24
N ASN A 78 8.22 27.26 -17.83
CA ASN A 78 8.21 25.90 -18.39
C ASN A 78 8.59 24.85 -17.32
N GLN A 79 8.01 23.66 -17.39
CA GLN A 79 8.47 22.49 -16.62
C GLN A 79 9.40 21.56 -17.42
N GLU A 80 10.02 22.06 -18.51
CA GLU A 80 11.11 21.41 -19.27
C GLU A 80 10.98 19.89 -19.58
N VAL A 81 9.76 19.33 -19.59
CA VAL A 81 9.54 17.88 -19.71
C VAL A 81 10.08 17.37 -21.04
N LYS A 82 10.89 16.30 -21.00
CA LYS A 82 11.47 15.68 -22.19
C LYS A 82 10.36 15.26 -23.16
N LYS A 83 10.49 15.67 -24.42
CA LYS A 83 9.41 15.62 -25.43
C LYS A 83 9.32 14.24 -26.08
N GLU A 84 8.71 13.32 -25.35
CA GLU A 84 8.43 11.95 -25.75
C GLU A 84 6.92 11.74 -25.97
N ASN A 85 6.53 10.59 -26.54
CA ASN A 85 5.12 10.23 -26.73
C ASN A 85 4.93 8.73 -26.42
N PRO A 86 4.28 8.35 -25.31
CA PRO A 86 3.76 9.24 -24.26
C PRO A 86 4.86 9.94 -23.46
N LEU A 87 4.52 11.06 -22.82
CA LEU A 87 5.38 11.72 -21.82
C LEU A 87 5.54 10.81 -20.60
N GLN A 88 6.77 10.62 -20.13
CA GLN A 88 7.12 9.64 -19.09
C GLN A 88 7.17 10.25 -17.69
N PHE A 89 6.33 9.74 -16.79
CA PHE A 89 6.29 10.12 -15.37
C PHE A 89 6.39 8.89 -14.46
N LYS A 90 7.04 9.05 -13.30
CA LYS A 90 7.10 8.05 -12.22
C LYS A 90 6.40 8.61 -10.98
N PHE A 91 5.34 7.97 -10.52
CA PHE A 91 4.67 8.31 -9.26
C PHE A 91 5.46 7.67 -8.10
N ARG A 92 6.12 8.47 -7.27
CA ARG A 92 7.07 8.00 -6.24
C ARG A 92 6.89 8.77 -4.94
N ALA A 93 7.21 8.13 -3.81
CA ALA A 93 7.29 8.84 -2.54
C ALA A 93 8.50 9.79 -2.56
N LYS A 94 8.23 11.08 -2.37
CA LYS A 94 9.18 12.20 -2.28
C LYS A 94 9.61 12.45 -0.83
N PHE A 95 8.68 12.22 0.09
CA PHE A 95 8.86 12.35 1.53
C PHE A 95 8.54 11.01 2.20
N TYR A 96 9.21 10.71 3.30
CA TYR A 96 9.00 9.48 4.07
C TYR A 96 8.29 9.78 5.40
N PRO A 97 7.57 8.81 5.98
CA PRO A 97 7.14 8.90 7.37
C PRO A 97 8.34 8.95 8.32
N GLU A 98 8.16 9.52 9.50
CA GLU A 98 9.07 9.32 10.62
C GLU A 98 8.94 7.89 11.14
N ASP A 99 7.74 7.42 11.51
CA ASP A 99 7.49 5.99 11.78
C ASP A 99 6.41 5.40 10.87
N VAL A 100 6.79 4.40 10.09
CA VAL A 100 5.91 3.71 9.14
C VAL A 100 4.69 3.07 9.81
N ALA A 101 4.81 2.67 11.07
CA ALA A 101 3.74 1.97 11.80
C ALA A 101 2.65 2.91 12.34
N GLU A 102 2.93 4.21 12.46
CA GLU A 102 2.01 5.22 13.02
C GLU A 102 1.41 6.13 11.93
N GLU A 103 2.14 6.32 10.82
CA GLU A 103 1.78 7.27 9.76
C GLU A 103 1.16 6.67 8.50
N LEU A 104 1.42 5.40 8.15
CA LEU A 104 0.92 4.81 6.91
C LEU A 104 -0.47 4.21 7.12
N ILE A 105 -1.50 4.87 6.59
CA ILE A 105 -2.90 4.61 6.91
C ILE A 105 -3.54 3.62 5.93
N GLN A 106 -3.36 3.81 4.63
CA GLN A 106 -4.00 3.01 3.59
C GLN A 106 -3.10 1.89 3.07
N ASN A 107 -3.71 0.74 2.77
CA ASN A 107 -3.02 -0.42 2.19
C ASN A 107 -2.34 -0.13 0.83
N ILE A 108 -2.86 0.83 0.04
CA ILE A 108 -2.20 1.27 -1.21
C ILE A 108 -0.90 2.05 -0.90
N THR A 109 -0.94 2.98 0.04
CA THR A 109 0.22 3.77 0.49
C THR A 109 1.31 2.86 1.05
N LEU A 110 0.94 1.96 1.96
CA LEU A 110 1.81 0.91 2.51
C LEU A 110 2.48 0.08 1.42
N ARG A 111 1.71 -0.42 0.45
CA ARG A 111 2.21 -1.21 -0.68
C ARG A 111 3.17 -0.43 -1.58
N LEU A 112 2.89 0.83 -1.88
CA LEU A 112 3.78 1.67 -2.70
C LEU A 112 5.10 1.99 -1.98
N PHE A 113 5.06 2.31 -0.67
CA PHE A 113 6.27 2.47 0.14
C PHE A 113 7.09 1.18 0.21
N TYR A 114 6.46 0.04 0.55
CA TYR A 114 7.11 -1.27 0.59
C TYR A 114 7.82 -1.59 -0.72
N LEU A 115 7.16 -1.42 -1.87
CA LEU A 115 7.76 -1.70 -3.16
C LEU A 115 8.90 -0.72 -3.50
N GLN A 116 8.76 0.58 -3.20
CA GLN A 116 9.81 1.57 -3.45
C GLN A 116 11.06 1.28 -2.60
N VAL A 117 10.88 1.04 -1.30
CA VAL A 117 11.98 0.74 -0.35
C VAL A 117 12.63 -0.60 -0.68
N LYS A 118 11.84 -1.63 -1.03
CA LYS A 118 12.37 -2.90 -1.52
C LYS A 118 13.15 -2.73 -2.82
N SER A 119 12.70 -1.87 -3.73
CA SER A 119 13.47 -1.54 -4.94
C SER A 119 14.82 -0.93 -4.60
N ALA A 120 14.84 0.10 -3.74
CA ALA A 120 16.07 0.81 -3.35
C ALA A 120 17.10 -0.11 -2.65
N ILE A 121 16.63 -1.04 -1.81
CA ILE A 121 17.50 -2.06 -1.17
C ILE A 121 18.03 -3.05 -2.22
N LEU A 122 17.17 -3.61 -3.08
CA LEU A 122 17.57 -4.59 -4.09
C LEU A 122 18.52 -4.01 -5.16
N THR A 123 18.56 -2.68 -5.35
CA THR A 123 19.48 -1.98 -6.25
C THR A 123 20.71 -1.40 -5.55
N ASP A 124 20.93 -1.69 -4.26
CA ASP A 124 22.00 -1.11 -3.41
C ASP A 124 22.00 0.45 -3.40
N GLU A 125 20.85 1.09 -3.64
CA GLU A 125 20.65 2.54 -3.43
C GLU A 125 20.53 2.85 -1.92
N THR A 126 19.88 1.94 -1.18
CA THR A 126 19.90 1.89 0.29
C THR A 126 20.77 0.71 0.71
N TYR A 127 21.89 0.97 1.38
CA TYR A 127 22.70 -0.10 1.96
C TYR A 127 21.87 -0.92 2.97
N CYS A 128 22.01 -2.24 2.88
CA CYS A 128 21.41 -3.20 3.81
C CYS A 128 22.43 -4.32 4.10
N PRO A 129 22.69 -4.68 5.38
CA PRO A 129 23.62 -5.76 5.70
C PRO A 129 23.05 -7.13 5.31
N PRO A 130 23.89 -8.17 5.17
CA PRO A 130 23.46 -9.49 4.71
C PRO A 130 22.33 -10.11 5.54
N GLU A 131 22.44 -10.10 6.87
CA GLU A 131 21.45 -10.68 7.78
C GLU A 131 20.07 -10.03 7.63
N THR A 132 20.03 -8.69 7.59
CA THR A 132 18.78 -7.95 7.37
C THR A 132 18.25 -8.17 5.96
N SER A 133 19.11 -8.31 4.96
CA SER A 133 18.70 -8.57 3.56
C SER A 133 17.97 -9.90 3.41
N VAL A 134 18.44 -10.97 4.06
CA VAL A 134 17.77 -12.29 4.02
C VAL A 134 16.46 -12.27 4.81
N LEU A 135 16.43 -11.61 5.97
CA LEU A 135 15.19 -11.48 6.74
C LEU A 135 14.13 -10.67 5.96
N LEU A 136 14.51 -9.54 5.36
CA LEU A 136 13.65 -8.75 4.48
C LEU A 136 13.18 -9.54 3.25
N ALA A 137 14.03 -10.39 2.66
CA ALA A 137 13.61 -11.30 1.59
C ALA A 137 12.52 -12.28 2.03
N SER A 138 12.60 -12.81 3.26
CA SER A 138 11.58 -13.71 3.82
C SER A 138 10.21 -13.02 4.03
N TYR A 139 10.21 -11.75 4.48
CA TYR A 139 8.99 -10.93 4.51
C TYR A 139 8.47 -10.62 3.11
N ALA A 140 9.35 -10.38 2.14
CA ALA A 140 8.96 -10.08 0.77
C ALA A 140 8.27 -11.26 0.06
N VAL A 141 8.69 -12.50 0.31
CA VAL A 141 7.99 -13.69 -0.22
C VAL A 141 6.65 -13.93 0.48
N GLN A 142 6.55 -13.72 1.81
CA GLN A 142 5.25 -13.76 2.51
C GLN A 142 4.30 -12.68 1.96
N ALA A 143 4.78 -11.46 1.71
CA ALA A 143 3.99 -10.37 1.13
C ALA A 143 3.54 -10.65 -0.32
N ARG A 144 4.36 -11.32 -1.13
CA ARG A 144 4.04 -11.65 -2.53
C ARG A 144 3.14 -12.87 -2.65
N HIS A 145 3.52 -13.97 -2.01
CA HIS A 145 2.95 -15.31 -2.22
C HIS A 145 1.96 -15.70 -1.11
N GLY A 146 2.14 -15.23 0.12
CA GLY A 146 1.39 -15.66 1.31
C GLY A 146 2.06 -16.84 2.02
N ASP A 147 1.31 -17.57 2.86
CA ASP A 147 1.84 -18.65 3.68
C ASP A 147 2.56 -19.75 2.88
N TYR A 148 3.72 -20.20 3.36
CA TYR A 148 4.44 -21.31 2.77
C TYR A 148 3.65 -22.64 2.84
N GLN A 149 3.52 -23.32 1.69
CA GLN A 149 2.90 -24.64 1.59
C GLN A 149 3.82 -25.59 0.82
N LYS A 150 4.35 -26.63 1.50
CA LYS A 150 5.30 -27.61 0.90
C LYS A 150 4.75 -28.38 -0.31
N SER A 151 3.42 -28.46 -0.45
CA SER A 151 2.72 -29.06 -1.58
C SER A 151 2.66 -28.19 -2.84
N VAL A 152 2.90 -26.88 -2.71
CA VAL A 152 2.79 -25.88 -3.80
C VAL A 152 4.14 -25.24 -4.10
N HIS A 153 4.90 -24.88 -3.05
CA HIS A 153 6.17 -24.18 -3.14
C HIS A 153 7.33 -25.18 -3.13
N VAL A 154 7.52 -25.84 -4.27
CA VAL A 154 8.63 -26.77 -4.54
C VAL A 154 9.95 -26.04 -4.79
N THR A 155 11.08 -26.75 -4.75
CA THR A 155 12.40 -26.19 -5.07
C THR A 155 12.41 -25.48 -6.43
N GLY A 156 13.00 -24.29 -6.50
CA GLY A 156 13.02 -23.45 -7.70
C GLY A 156 11.76 -22.58 -7.89
N PHE A 157 10.75 -22.65 -7.01
CA PHE A 157 9.57 -21.77 -7.06
C PHE A 157 9.95 -20.28 -6.99
N LEU A 158 11.02 -19.95 -6.26
CA LEU A 158 11.52 -18.58 -6.09
C LEU A 158 12.51 -18.16 -7.19
N ALA A 159 12.78 -19.00 -8.19
CA ALA A 159 13.82 -18.74 -9.18
C ALA A 159 13.61 -17.49 -10.06
N ASN A 160 12.39 -16.93 -10.11
CA ASN A 160 12.08 -15.69 -10.83
C ASN A 160 11.94 -14.46 -9.90
N ASP A 161 12.10 -14.61 -8.59
CA ASP A 161 12.05 -13.52 -7.62
C ASP A 161 13.46 -12.90 -7.42
N ARG A 162 13.57 -11.57 -7.59
CA ARG A 162 14.77 -10.82 -7.17
C ARG A 162 14.67 -10.55 -5.68
N LEU A 163 15.35 -11.38 -4.89
CA LEU A 163 15.22 -11.42 -3.43
C LEU A 163 16.34 -10.70 -2.65
N LEU A 164 17.55 -10.64 -3.20
CA LEU A 164 18.71 -10.06 -2.52
C LEU A 164 19.41 -8.98 -3.38
N PRO A 165 20.12 -8.02 -2.75
CA PRO A 165 21.04 -7.13 -3.46
C PRO A 165 22.21 -7.92 -4.06
N GLN A 166 22.76 -7.47 -5.19
CA GLN A 166 23.82 -8.22 -5.90
C GLN A 166 25.07 -8.37 -5.03
N ARG A 167 25.45 -7.31 -4.31
CA ARG A 167 26.56 -7.31 -3.33
C ARG A 167 26.43 -8.42 -2.28
N VAL A 168 25.22 -8.72 -1.82
CA VAL A 168 24.98 -9.74 -0.78
C VAL A 168 25.17 -11.14 -1.36
N MET A 169 24.70 -11.39 -2.59
CA MET A 169 24.93 -12.66 -3.28
C MET A 169 26.42 -12.85 -3.63
N ASP A 170 27.08 -11.81 -4.14
CA ASP A 170 28.48 -11.88 -4.54
C ASP A 170 29.42 -12.21 -3.38
N GLN A 171 29.18 -11.64 -2.18
CA GLN A 171 30.06 -11.78 -1.02
C GLN A 171 29.88 -13.08 -0.20
N HIS A 172 29.06 -14.03 -0.66
CA HIS A 172 28.92 -15.35 -0.03
C HIS A 172 29.11 -16.49 -1.04
N LYS A 173 29.72 -17.59 -0.60
CA LYS A 173 29.95 -18.81 -1.38
C LYS A 173 28.73 -19.72 -1.33
N MET A 174 27.56 -19.17 -1.66
CA MET A 174 26.27 -19.86 -1.69
C MET A 174 25.71 -19.87 -3.11
N SER A 175 25.24 -21.04 -3.54
CA SER A 175 24.44 -21.20 -4.75
C SER A 175 23.06 -20.54 -4.60
N LYS A 176 22.38 -20.37 -5.73
CA LYS A 176 21.00 -19.86 -5.74
C LYS A 176 20.03 -20.77 -4.98
N GLU A 177 20.22 -22.08 -5.04
CA GLU A 177 19.36 -23.06 -4.35
C GLU A 177 19.54 -23.00 -2.83
N GLU A 178 20.77 -22.77 -2.34
CA GLU A 178 21.05 -22.53 -0.92
C GLU A 178 20.45 -21.21 -0.44
N TRP A 179 20.49 -20.14 -1.25
CA TRP A 179 19.79 -18.89 -0.96
C TRP A 179 18.27 -19.06 -0.92
N GLU A 180 17.67 -19.72 -1.91
CA GLU A 180 16.23 -20.03 -1.94
C GLU A 180 15.81 -20.89 -0.73
N THR A 181 16.63 -21.87 -0.34
CA THR A 181 16.41 -22.70 0.86
C THR A 181 16.49 -21.89 2.15
N SER A 182 17.52 -21.05 2.31
CA SER A 182 17.70 -20.17 3.48
C SER A 182 16.50 -19.22 3.64
N ILE A 183 16.08 -18.55 2.56
CA ILE A 183 14.93 -17.64 2.57
C ILE A 183 13.62 -18.41 2.83
N THR A 184 13.47 -19.62 2.30
CA THR A 184 12.30 -20.49 2.53
C THR A 184 12.20 -20.96 3.99
N ASN A 185 13.31 -21.17 4.68
CA ASN A 185 13.31 -21.48 6.12
C ASN A 185 12.76 -20.29 6.92
N TRP A 186 13.21 -19.08 6.65
CA TRP A 186 12.70 -17.86 7.30
C TRP A 186 11.28 -17.48 6.86
N TRP A 187 10.83 -17.88 5.67
CA TRP A 187 9.44 -17.69 5.22
C TRP A 187 8.45 -18.53 6.06
N GLN A 188 8.83 -19.74 6.47
CA GLN A 188 7.98 -20.61 7.30
C GLN A 188 7.65 -19.99 8.67
N GLU A 189 8.56 -19.17 9.22
CA GLU A 189 8.39 -18.42 10.48
C GLU A 189 7.32 -17.31 10.44
N HIS A 190 6.82 -16.96 9.24
CA HIS A 190 5.80 -15.92 9.04
C HIS A 190 4.39 -16.49 8.78
N ARG A 191 4.22 -17.82 8.87
CA ARG A 191 2.94 -18.48 8.57
C ARG A 191 1.79 -17.91 9.42
N GLY A 192 0.72 -17.50 8.74
CA GLY A 192 -0.46 -16.85 9.31
C GLY A 192 -0.48 -15.33 9.11
N MET A 193 0.67 -14.69 8.87
CA MET A 193 0.80 -13.24 8.68
C MET A 193 0.10 -12.77 7.41
N LEU A 194 -0.66 -11.67 7.47
CA LEU A 194 -1.26 -11.05 6.29
C LEU A 194 -0.18 -10.48 5.35
N ARG A 195 -0.50 -10.34 4.07
CA ARG A 195 0.42 -9.73 3.10
C ARG A 195 0.69 -8.26 3.45
N GLU A 196 -0.34 -7.55 3.89
CA GLU A 196 -0.25 -6.19 4.40
C GLU A 196 0.63 -6.09 5.66
N ASP A 197 0.48 -7.00 6.63
CA ASP A 197 1.32 -7.02 7.83
C ASP A 197 2.78 -7.38 7.50
N ALA A 198 3.02 -8.28 6.54
CA ALA A 198 4.37 -8.59 6.05
C ALA A 198 5.04 -7.40 5.33
N MET A 199 4.27 -6.61 4.57
CA MET A 199 4.76 -5.34 4.00
C MET A 199 5.07 -4.30 5.09
N MET A 200 4.30 -4.29 6.18
CA MET A 200 4.53 -3.40 7.33
C MET A 200 5.78 -3.81 8.13
N GLU A 201 5.95 -5.09 8.48
CA GLU A 201 7.17 -5.56 9.16
C GLU A 201 8.43 -5.35 8.31
N TYR A 202 8.35 -5.56 6.98
CA TYR A 202 9.43 -5.20 6.06
C TYR A 202 9.84 -3.73 6.22
N LEU A 203 8.87 -2.81 6.22
CA LEU A 203 9.14 -1.38 6.37
C LEU A 203 9.63 -1.01 7.78
N LYS A 204 9.08 -1.62 8.83
CA LYS A 204 9.48 -1.38 10.23
C LYS A 204 10.92 -1.81 10.52
N ILE A 205 11.43 -2.82 9.80
CA ILE A 205 12.84 -3.22 9.82
C ILE A 205 13.67 -2.28 8.93
N ALA A 206 13.18 -1.96 7.72
CA ALA A 206 13.92 -1.13 6.77
C ALA A 206 14.11 0.33 7.23
N GLN A 207 13.19 0.90 8.02
CA GLN A 207 13.29 2.30 8.48
C GLN A 207 14.49 2.57 9.40
N ASP A 208 14.97 1.53 10.09
CA ASP A 208 16.13 1.58 10.98
C ASP A 208 17.48 1.56 10.24
N LEU A 209 17.50 1.22 8.94
CA LEU A 209 18.71 1.25 8.11
C LEU A 209 19.24 2.68 7.99
N GLU A 210 20.56 2.85 8.08
CA GLU A 210 21.21 4.16 8.18
C GLU A 210 20.84 5.10 7.02
N MET A 211 20.83 4.56 5.78
CA MET A 211 20.51 5.32 4.57
C MET A 211 19.01 5.51 4.28
N TYR A 212 18.12 4.83 5.02
CA TYR A 212 16.67 4.89 4.74
C TYR A 212 16.13 6.31 4.91
N GLY A 213 15.44 6.79 3.86
CA GLY A 213 14.78 8.10 3.82
C GLY A 213 15.71 9.30 3.55
N VAL A 214 17.03 9.08 3.43
CA VAL A 214 18.02 10.16 3.34
C VAL A 214 18.28 10.59 1.89
N ASN A 215 18.00 11.85 1.58
CA ASN A 215 18.35 12.46 0.29
C ASN A 215 19.77 13.05 0.38
N TYR A 216 20.75 12.41 -0.28
CA TYR A 216 22.15 12.84 -0.24
C TYR A 216 22.49 13.87 -1.33
N PHE A 217 23.16 14.96 -0.95
CA PHE A 217 23.67 16.01 -1.83
C PHE A 217 25.14 16.31 -1.57
N GLU A 218 25.91 16.54 -2.64
CA GLU A 218 27.31 16.98 -2.52
C GLU A 218 27.39 18.47 -2.18
N ILE A 219 28.07 18.78 -1.07
CA ILE A 219 28.25 20.15 -0.57
C ILE A 219 29.71 20.41 -0.16
N ARG A 220 30.04 21.68 0.04
CA ARG A 220 31.29 22.12 0.68
C ARG A 220 31.02 23.12 1.81
N ASN A 221 31.85 23.10 2.85
CA ASN A 221 31.90 24.15 3.88
C ASN A 221 32.72 25.37 3.41
N LYS A 222 32.93 26.38 4.26
CA LYS A 222 33.71 27.59 3.88
C LYS A 222 35.19 27.31 3.59
N LYS A 223 35.73 26.18 4.04
CA LYS A 223 37.12 25.74 3.74
C LYS A 223 37.24 24.95 2.43
N GLY A 224 36.12 24.56 1.82
CA GLY A 224 36.09 23.79 0.58
C GLY A 224 36.09 22.27 0.77
N THR A 225 36.08 21.77 2.02
CA THR A 225 36.00 20.35 2.38
C THR A 225 34.80 19.68 1.71
N GLU A 226 34.99 18.51 1.09
CA GLU A 226 33.90 17.78 0.44
C GLU A 226 33.11 16.95 1.44
N LEU A 227 31.80 17.20 1.50
CA LEU A 227 30.89 16.59 2.47
C LEU A 227 29.59 16.18 1.77
N TRP A 228 28.82 15.29 2.40
CA TRP A 228 27.42 15.08 2.01
C TRP A 228 26.48 15.77 3.00
N LEU A 229 25.46 16.43 2.46
CA LEU A 229 24.24 16.79 3.18
C LEU A 229 23.21 15.69 2.96
N GLY A 230 22.72 15.08 4.04
CA GLY A 230 21.50 14.26 4.04
C GLY A 230 20.31 15.10 4.49
N VAL A 231 19.23 15.06 3.71
CA VAL A 231 17.93 15.66 4.04
C VAL A 231 16.90 14.53 4.22
N ASP A 232 16.29 14.44 5.40
CA ASP A 232 15.33 13.38 5.75
C ASP A 232 14.17 13.94 6.61
N ALA A 233 13.24 13.05 7.00
CA ALA A 233 12.06 13.41 7.78
C ALA A 233 12.37 13.88 9.22
N LEU A 234 13.60 13.65 9.72
CA LEU A 234 14.02 13.91 11.10
C LEU A 234 14.88 15.17 11.21
N GLY A 235 15.58 15.56 10.14
CA GLY A 235 16.35 16.80 10.10
C GLY A 235 17.34 16.89 8.94
N LEU A 236 18.45 17.58 9.23
CA LEU A 236 19.62 17.70 8.37
C LEU A 236 20.81 17.01 9.01
N ASN A 237 21.54 16.21 8.22
CA ASN A 237 22.65 15.40 8.68
C ASN A 237 23.88 15.62 7.78
N ILE A 238 25.07 15.77 8.36
CA ILE A 238 26.34 15.98 7.64
C ILE A 238 27.20 14.73 7.72
N TYR A 239 27.79 14.34 6.60
CA TYR A 239 28.63 13.15 6.46
C TYR A 239 29.96 13.50 5.79
N GLU A 240 31.00 12.73 6.12
CA GLU A 240 32.30 12.73 5.42
C GLU A 240 32.14 12.11 4.01
N LYS A 241 33.03 12.46 3.07
CA LYS A 241 32.84 12.12 1.63
C LYS A 241 32.76 10.60 1.36
N ASP A 242 33.45 9.81 2.18
CA ASP A 242 33.66 8.36 2.09
C ASP A 242 32.68 7.53 2.93
N ASP A 243 31.99 8.12 3.91
CA ASP A 243 31.08 7.45 4.83
C ASP A 243 29.66 8.00 4.74
N LYS A 244 28.74 7.26 4.12
CA LYS A 244 27.30 7.62 4.03
C LYS A 244 26.42 6.99 5.12
N LEU A 245 26.97 6.13 5.97
CA LEU A 245 26.20 5.42 7.00
C LEU A 245 26.25 6.18 8.33
N THR A 246 27.39 6.78 8.66
CA THR A 246 27.59 7.51 9.90
C THR A 246 27.56 9.02 9.64
N PRO A 247 26.47 9.72 9.93
CA PRO A 247 26.53 11.18 10.03
C PRO A 247 27.42 11.60 11.20
N LYS A 248 28.05 12.76 11.10
CA LYS A 248 29.01 13.32 12.09
C LYS A 248 28.44 14.52 12.84
N ILE A 249 27.51 15.26 12.22
CA ILE A 249 26.83 16.45 12.77
C ILE A 249 25.36 16.39 12.35
N GLY A 250 24.43 16.69 13.26
CA GLY A 250 22.99 16.71 12.98
C GLY A 250 22.28 17.96 13.50
N PHE A 251 21.26 18.40 12.78
CA PHE A 251 20.36 19.49 13.15
C PHE A 251 18.90 18.99 13.01
N PRO A 252 18.10 18.94 14.09
CA PRO A 252 16.69 18.59 14.00
C PRO A 252 15.88 19.70 13.31
N TRP A 253 14.72 19.36 12.73
CA TRP A 253 13.85 20.37 12.13
C TRP A 253 13.38 21.43 13.16
N SER A 254 13.23 21.06 14.44
CA SER A 254 12.94 21.99 15.55
C SER A 254 14.06 22.97 15.91
N GLU A 255 15.22 22.94 15.25
CA GLU A 255 16.28 23.96 15.42
C GLU A 255 16.32 25.01 14.28
N ILE A 256 15.52 24.85 13.22
CA ILE A 256 15.67 25.63 11.98
C ILE A 256 14.54 26.65 11.83
N ARG A 257 14.88 27.94 11.68
CA ARG A 257 13.91 29.04 11.55
C ARG A 257 13.66 29.48 10.11
N ASN A 258 14.71 29.51 9.30
CA ASN A 258 14.68 30.08 7.95
C ASN A 258 15.73 29.41 7.08
N ILE A 259 15.38 29.18 5.82
CA ILE A 259 16.26 28.58 4.82
C ILE A 259 16.25 29.46 3.58
N SER A 260 17.43 29.79 3.07
CA SER A 260 17.58 30.53 1.83
C SER A 260 18.78 30.06 1.00
N PHE A 261 18.81 30.44 -0.28
CA PHE A 261 20.01 30.31 -1.10
C PHE A 261 20.17 31.49 -2.06
N ASN A 262 21.41 31.75 -2.44
CA ASN A 262 21.80 32.69 -3.48
C ASN A 262 22.90 32.04 -4.32
N GLU A 263 22.66 31.92 -5.63
CA GLU A 263 23.45 31.11 -6.57
C GLU A 263 23.79 29.71 -5.99
N LYS A 264 25.05 29.50 -5.64
CA LYS A 264 25.62 28.25 -5.08
C LYS A 264 25.63 28.22 -3.56
N LYS A 265 25.55 29.37 -2.89
CA LYS A 265 25.59 29.52 -1.43
C LYS A 265 24.21 29.23 -0.83
N PHE A 266 24.15 28.28 0.09
CA PHE A 266 22.96 27.94 0.87
C PHE A 266 23.13 28.44 2.31
N ILE A 267 22.08 28.96 2.91
CA ILE A 267 22.08 29.60 4.23
C ILE A 267 20.92 29.05 5.04
N ILE A 268 21.20 28.54 6.23
CA ILE A 268 20.21 28.02 7.18
C ILE A 268 20.38 28.77 8.49
N LYS A 269 19.33 29.51 8.88
CA LYS A 269 19.34 30.34 10.08
C LYS A 269 18.69 29.56 11.23
N PRO A 270 19.42 29.28 12.32
CA PRO A 270 18.90 28.52 13.45
C PRO A 270 17.90 29.36 14.27
N ILE A 271 17.01 28.70 15.03
CA ILE A 271 16.08 29.37 15.96
C ILE A 271 16.85 30.17 17.02
N ASP A 272 17.92 29.59 17.59
CA ASP A 272 18.82 30.30 18.51
C ASP A 272 19.48 31.51 17.80
N LYS A 273 19.02 32.71 18.13
CA LYS A 273 19.54 33.99 17.60
C LYS A 273 21.00 34.28 18.04
N LYS A 274 21.59 33.46 18.93
CA LYS A 274 23.01 33.54 19.34
C LYS A 274 23.90 32.57 18.56
N ALA A 275 23.32 31.60 17.85
CA ALA A 275 24.06 30.70 16.98
C ALA A 275 24.31 31.35 15.60
N PRO A 276 25.49 31.14 14.99
CA PRO A 276 25.77 31.62 13.64
C PRO A 276 24.95 30.87 12.59
N ASP A 277 24.69 31.54 11.46
CA ASP A 277 24.07 30.90 10.29
C ASP A 277 24.92 29.71 9.80
N PHE A 278 24.26 28.56 9.61
CA PHE A 278 24.85 27.38 8.97
C PHE A 278 24.90 27.62 7.46
N VAL A 279 26.10 27.64 6.87
CA VAL A 279 26.30 28.04 5.47
C VAL A 279 27.15 27.01 4.73
N PHE A 280 26.66 26.52 3.61
CA PHE A 280 27.38 25.60 2.74
C PHE A 280 27.23 25.98 1.26
N PHE A 281 27.95 25.30 0.38
CA PHE A 281 27.96 25.56 -1.05
C PHE A 281 27.66 24.28 -1.85
N ALA A 282 26.71 24.34 -2.77
CA ALA A 282 26.43 23.25 -3.72
C ALA A 282 27.02 23.56 -5.10
N ALA A 283 27.27 22.52 -5.92
CA ALA A 283 27.91 22.70 -7.23
C ALA A 283 27.09 23.50 -8.25
N ARG A 284 25.75 23.48 -8.17
CA ARG A 284 24.81 24.08 -9.15
C ARG A 284 23.57 24.65 -8.46
N VAL A 285 23.02 25.75 -8.96
CA VAL A 285 21.78 26.39 -8.44
C VAL A 285 20.59 25.43 -8.44
N LYS A 286 20.47 24.57 -9.46
CA LYS A 286 19.44 23.50 -9.55
C LYS A 286 19.49 22.50 -8.39
N ILE A 287 20.66 22.30 -7.78
CA ILE A 287 20.80 21.47 -6.56
C ILE A 287 20.23 22.23 -5.36
N ASN A 288 20.50 23.53 -5.22
CA ASN A 288 19.92 24.35 -4.16
C ASN A 288 18.39 24.45 -4.25
N LYS A 289 17.82 24.64 -5.45
CA LYS A 289 16.35 24.55 -5.67
C LYS A 289 15.78 23.20 -5.19
N ARG A 290 16.48 22.08 -5.46
CA ARG A 290 16.09 20.73 -4.98
C ARG A 290 16.22 20.54 -3.47
N ILE A 291 17.29 21.04 -2.86
CA ILE A 291 17.50 20.99 -1.41
C ILE A 291 16.40 21.79 -0.71
N LEU A 292 16.16 23.05 -1.11
CA LEU A 292 15.12 23.91 -0.53
C LEU A 292 13.74 23.23 -0.56
N ALA A 293 13.33 22.70 -1.70
CA ALA A 293 12.03 22.03 -1.87
C ALA A 293 11.89 20.70 -1.10
N LEU A 294 12.99 20.08 -0.67
CA LEU A 294 12.96 18.94 0.25
C LEU A 294 13.01 19.38 1.71
N CYS A 295 13.78 20.40 2.05
CA CYS A 295 13.84 20.94 3.41
C CYS A 295 12.50 21.53 3.84
N MET A 296 11.87 22.37 3.00
CA MET A 296 10.53 22.92 3.24
C MET A 296 9.52 21.81 3.54
N GLY A 297 9.47 20.77 2.71
CA GLY A 297 8.47 19.71 2.83
C GLY A 297 8.71 18.74 3.98
N ASN A 298 9.95 18.32 4.24
CA ASN A 298 10.25 17.49 5.42
C ASN A 298 9.98 18.27 6.72
N HIS A 299 10.36 19.55 6.77
CA HIS A 299 10.04 20.44 7.89
C HIS A 299 8.52 20.60 8.08
N GLU A 300 7.75 20.83 7.01
CA GLU A 300 6.30 20.98 7.11
C GLU A 300 5.65 19.70 7.66
N LEU A 301 6.04 18.53 7.16
CA LEU A 301 5.52 17.24 7.63
C LEU A 301 5.94 16.94 9.08
N TYR A 302 7.18 17.27 9.46
CA TYR A 302 7.63 17.26 10.86
C TYR A 302 6.72 18.13 11.73
N MET A 303 6.43 19.38 11.33
CA MET A 303 5.54 20.28 12.08
C MET A 303 4.08 19.83 12.09
N ARG A 304 3.59 19.10 11.08
CA ARG A 304 2.26 18.46 11.11
C ARG A 304 2.21 17.32 12.15
N ARG A 305 3.27 16.50 12.29
CA ARG A 305 3.34 15.37 13.23
C ARG A 305 3.42 15.75 14.72
N ARG A 306 3.73 17.00 15.05
CA ARG A 306 3.72 17.50 16.45
C ARG A 306 2.40 18.15 16.83
N LYS A 307 1.39 18.06 15.97
CA LYS A 307 0.03 18.56 16.19
C LYS A 307 -0.94 17.38 16.15
N PRO A 308 -2.11 17.46 16.81
CA PRO A 308 -3.13 16.41 16.72
C PRO A 308 -3.55 16.14 15.26
N ASP A 309 -3.87 14.88 14.95
CA ASP A 309 -4.40 14.49 13.64
C ASP A 309 -5.56 15.40 13.21
N THR A 310 -5.56 15.86 11.96
CA THR A 310 -6.70 16.62 11.40
C THR A 310 -7.93 15.74 11.27
N ILE A 311 -9.13 16.33 11.16
CA ILE A 311 -10.39 15.59 11.01
C ILE A 311 -10.33 14.61 9.82
N ASP A 312 -9.72 15.02 8.71
CA ASP A 312 -9.52 14.17 7.52
C ASP A 312 -8.64 12.95 7.83
N VAL A 313 -7.54 13.15 8.57
CA VAL A 313 -6.60 12.09 8.96
C VAL A 313 -7.24 11.14 9.96
N GLN A 314 -8.00 11.66 10.94
CA GLN A 314 -8.77 10.84 11.88
C GLN A 314 -9.84 10.00 11.15
N GLN A 315 -10.56 10.58 10.18
CA GLN A 315 -11.52 9.87 9.35
C GLN A 315 -10.83 8.76 8.52
N MET A 316 -9.66 9.05 7.93
CA MET A 316 -8.88 8.06 7.19
C MET A 316 -8.40 6.91 8.08
N LYS A 317 -7.89 7.21 9.30
CA LYS A 317 -7.49 6.18 10.28
C LYS A 317 -8.68 5.34 10.74
N ALA A 318 -9.86 5.95 10.95
CA ALA A 318 -11.09 5.23 11.28
C ALA A 318 -11.55 4.30 10.14
N GLN A 319 -11.62 4.81 8.91
CA GLN A 319 -11.99 4.03 7.73
C GLN A 319 -11.03 2.84 7.50
N ALA A 320 -9.72 3.08 7.54
CA ALA A 320 -8.72 2.03 7.32
C ALA A 320 -8.79 0.93 8.41
N LYS A 321 -9.09 1.31 9.66
CA LYS A 321 -9.32 0.37 10.76
C LYS A 321 -10.58 -0.47 10.56
N GLU A 322 -11.68 0.13 10.10
CA GLU A 322 -12.91 -0.58 9.76
C GLU A 322 -12.69 -1.54 8.58
N GLU A 323 -12.02 -1.10 7.51
CA GLU A 323 -11.65 -1.94 6.38
C GLU A 323 -10.76 -3.13 6.78
N LYS A 324 -9.77 -2.93 7.67
CA LYS A 324 -8.94 -4.03 8.19
C LYS A 324 -9.78 -5.02 9.00
N GLN A 325 -10.61 -4.56 9.93
CA GLN A 325 -11.49 -5.42 10.72
C GLN A 325 -12.54 -6.17 9.87
N ALA A 326 -13.02 -5.57 8.78
CA ALA A 326 -13.93 -6.23 7.85
C ALA A 326 -13.21 -7.40 7.11
N ARG A 327 -11.98 -7.16 6.62
CA ARG A 327 -11.15 -8.19 5.97
C ARG A 327 -10.77 -9.31 6.94
N GLU A 328 -10.42 -8.99 8.18
CA GLU A 328 -10.12 -9.97 9.23
C GLU A 328 -11.32 -10.90 9.47
N LYS A 329 -12.50 -10.34 9.73
CA LYS A 329 -13.75 -11.11 9.90
C LYS A 329 -14.12 -11.93 8.67
N GLN A 330 -13.79 -11.47 7.46
CA GLN A 330 -13.99 -12.24 6.23
C GLN A 330 -13.01 -13.40 6.11
N ARG A 331 -11.73 -13.21 6.47
CA ARG A 331 -10.71 -14.26 6.53
C ARG A 331 -11.04 -15.32 7.58
N GLU A 332 -11.47 -14.91 8.77
CA GLU A 332 -11.89 -15.81 9.85
C GLU A 332 -13.06 -16.71 9.39
N LYS A 333 -14.09 -16.13 8.76
CA LYS A 333 -15.20 -16.89 8.17
C LYS A 333 -14.72 -17.90 7.14
N LEU A 334 -13.85 -17.50 6.21
CA LEU A 334 -13.30 -18.40 5.19
C LEU A 334 -12.45 -19.52 5.81
N GLN A 335 -11.65 -19.23 6.85
CA GLN A 335 -10.88 -20.25 7.57
C GLN A 335 -11.77 -21.21 8.36
N LEU A 336 -12.86 -20.73 8.97
CA LEU A 336 -13.86 -21.56 9.62
C LEU A 336 -14.61 -22.45 8.62
N GLU A 337 -14.92 -21.94 7.42
CA GLU A 337 -15.55 -22.70 6.33
C GLU A 337 -14.61 -23.79 5.79
N ILE A 338 -13.34 -23.47 5.55
CA ILE A 338 -12.31 -24.46 5.17
C ILE A 338 -12.16 -25.53 6.26
N ALA A 339 -12.04 -25.14 7.53
CA ALA A 339 -11.92 -26.09 8.64
C ALA A 339 -13.19 -26.92 8.86
N ALA A 340 -14.38 -26.39 8.56
CA ALA A 340 -15.64 -27.14 8.57
C ALA A 340 -15.68 -28.16 7.42
N ARG A 341 -15.21 -27.77 6.22
CA ARG A 341 -15.09 -28.64 5.06
C ARG A 341 -14.09 -29.78 5.29
N GLU A 342 -12.89 -29.50 5.79
CA GLU A 342 -11.89 -30.53 6.15
C GLU A 342 -12.45 -31.54 7.17
N ARG A 343 -13.25 -31.07 8.14
CA ARG A 343 -13.94 -31.93 9.12
C ARG A 343 -15.07 -32.76 8.49
N ALA A 344 -15.76 -32.24 7.48
CA ALA A 344 -16.78 -32.97 6.74
C ALA A 344 -16.14 -34.05 5.85
N GLU A 345 -15.10 -33.71 5.10
CA GLU A 345 -14.34 -34.65 4.25
C GLU A 345 -13.71 -35.78 5.08
N LYS A 346 -13.12 -35.48 6.25
CA LYS A 346 -12.64 -36.52 7.20
C LYS A 346 -13.76 -37.41 7.73
N LYS A 347 -14.90 -36.85 8.13
CA LYS A 347 -16.05 -37.65 8.57
C LYS A 347 -16.60 -38.53 7.45
N GLN A 348 -16.61 -38.04 6.21
CA GLN A 348 -17.00 -38.84 5.05
C GLN A 348 -16.04 -40.01 4.85
N GLN A 349 -14.72 -39.79 4.93
CA GLN A 349 -13.73 -40.87 4.87
C GLN A 349 -13.92 -41.90 5.99
N GLU A 350 -14.17 -41.46 7.24
CA GLU A 350 -14.51 -42.37 8.35
C GLU A 350 -15.79 -43.18 8.10
N PHE A 351 -16.81 -42.60 7.45
CA PHE A 351 -18.04 -43.31 7.10
C PHE A 351 -17.84 -44.27 5.92
N GLU A 352 -17.06 -43.91 4.91
CA GLU A 352 -16.71 -44.77 3.78
C GLU A 352 -15.88 -45.99 4.24
N GLU A 353 -14.92 -45.79 5.15
CA GLU A 353 -14.14 -46.89 5.75
C GLU A 353 -15.01 -47.82 6.62
N ARG A 354 -15.98 -47.27 7.37
CA ARG A 354 -16.96 -48.07 8.13
C ARG A 354 -17.94 -48.81 7.24
N LEU A 355 -18.42 -48.20 6.15
CA LEU A 355 -19.28 -48.85 5.17
C LEU A 355 -18.53 -49.98 4.45
N ARG A 356 -17.27 -49.76 4.08
CA ARG A 356 -16.40 -50.79 3.49
C ARG A 356 -16.19 -51.97 4.45
N THR A 357 -15.78 -51.70 5.69
CA THR A 357 -15.55 -52.78 6.68
C THR A 357 -16.83 -53.49 7.09
N MET A 358 -17.99 -52.82 7.05
CA MET A 358 -19.30 -53.44 7.21
C MET A 358 -19.69 -54.30 5.99
N ALA A 359 -19.39 -53.86 4.77
CA ALA A 359 -19.61 -54.64 3.54
C ALA A 359 -18.73 -55.90 3.53
N GLU A 360 -17.44 -55.79 3.88
CA GLU A 360 -16.52 -56.92 4.02
C GLU A 360 -16.95 -57.91 5.13
N GLN A 361 -17.71 -57.46 6.14
CA GLN A 361 -18.35 -58.34 7.13
C GLN A 361 -19.67 -58.96 6.62
N MET A 362 -20.46 -58.20 5.87
CA MET A 362 -21.72 -58.67 5.30
C MET A 362 -21.47 -59.73 4.21
N GLU A 363 -20.50 -59.52 3.31
CA GLU A 363 -20.10 -60.50 2.30
C GLU A 363 -19.62 -61.82 2.93
N ARG A 364 -18.90 -61.77 4.06
CA ARG A 364 -18.53 -62.96 4.83
C ARG A 364 -19.75 -63.66 5.43
N ARG A 365 -20.68 -62.90 6.02
CA ARG A 365 -21.94 -63.47 6.55
C ARG A 365 -22.85 -64.01 5.46
N ASP A 366 -22.88 -63.40 4.28
CA ASP A 366 -23.62 -63.89 3.14
C ASP A 366 -22.95 -65.14 2.54
N ALA A 367 -21.63 -65.25 2.58
CA ALA A 367 -20.93 -66.51 2.26
C ALA A 367 -21.25 -67.62 3.29
N GLU A 368 -21.19 -67.33 4.58
CA GLU A 368 -21.62 -68.24 5.67
C GLU A 368 -23.10 -68.64 5.53
N LEU A 369 -23.98 -67.67 5.21
CA LEU A 369 -25.41 -67.88 5.01
C LEU A 369 -25.69 -68.67 3.73
N ASN A 370 -24.96 -68.47 2.64
CA ASN A 370 -25.07 -69.28 1.43
C ASN A 370 -24.63 -70.74 1.68
N VAL A 371 -23.58 -70.96 2.48
CA VAL A 371 -23.18 -72.31 2.91
C VAL A 371 -24.25 -72.94 3.81
N ALA A 372 -24.83 -72.16 4.73
CA ALA A 372 -25.94 -72.61 5.57
C ALA A 372 -27.23 -72.86 4.77
N GLN A 373 -27.53 -72.03 3.76
CA GLN A 373 -28.68 -72.20 2.87
C GLN A 373 -28.51 -73.39 1.92
N GLU A 374 -27.31 -73.67 1.44
CA GLU A 374 -27.03 -74.88 0.65
C GLU A 374 -27.11 -76.15 1.52
N MET A 375 -26.73 -76.07 2.81
CA MET A 375 -26.97 -77.14 3.78
C MET A 375 -28.47 -77.31 4.08
N ILE A 376 -29.19 -76.21 4.31
CA ILE A 376 -30.65 -76.20 4.49
C ILE A 376 -31.34 -76.73 3.24
N ARG A 377 -30.90 -76.38 2.03
CA ARG A 377 -31.48 -76.86 0.76
C ARG A 377 -31.38 -78.38 0.64
N ARG A 378 -30.29 -79.00 1.09
CA ARG A 378 -30.16 -80.47 1.17
C ARG A 378 -31.10 -81.08 2.22
N LEU A 379 -31.20 -80.44 3.39
CA LEU A 379 -32.14 -80.86 4.45
C LEU A 379 -33.61 -80.66 4.04
N GLU A 380 -33.91 -79.62 3.25
CA GLU A 380 -35.20 -79.33 2.65
C GLU A 380 -35.52 -80.25 1.48
N GLU A 381 -34.53 -80.72 0.71
CA GLU A 381 -34.74 -81.72 -0.32
C GLU A 381 -35.08 -83.09 0.32
N GLN A 382 -34.42 -83.44 1.43
CA GLN A 382 -34.83 -84.56 2.30
C GLN A 382 -36.22 -84.33 2.92
N LEU A 383 -36.50 -83.14 3.44
CA LEU A 383 -37.82 -82.78 4.00
C LEU A 383 -38.91 -82.67 2.93
N LYS A 384 -38.58 -82.45 1.66
CA LYS A 384 -39.50 -82.41 0.52
C LYS A 384 -39.82 -83.82 0.03
N GLN A 385 -38.87 -84.75 0.09
CA GLN A 385 -39.17 -86.18 -0.03
C GLN A 385 -40.15 -86.63 1.08
N LEU A 386 -39.96 -86.15 2.31
CA LEU A 386 -40.90 -86.40 3.43
C LEU A 386 -42.24 -85.65 3.30
N ARG A 387 -42.26 -84.42 2.77
CA ARG A 387 -43.48 -83.60 2.62
C ARG A 387 -44.30 -83.96 1.40
N ALA A 388 -43.72 -84.47 0.31
CA ALA A 388 -44.50 -85.00 -0.81
C ALA A 388 -45.45 -86.12 -0.33
N ALA A 389 -44.98 -86.97 0.58
CA ALA A 389 -45.77 -88.00 1.27
C ALA A 389 -46.77 -87.46 2.32
N LYS A 390 -46.85 -86.14 2.53
CA LYS A 390 -47.80 -85.45 3.43
C LYS A 390 -48.77 -84.53 2.68
N GLU A 391 -48.32 -83.86 1.62
CA GLU A 391 -49.12 -82.94 0.81
C GLU A 391 -50.16 -83.70 -0.05
N GLU A 392 -49.88 -84.98 -0.34
CA GLU A 392 -50.85 -85.97 -0.85
C GLU A 392 -52.04 -86.22 0.13
N LEU A 393 -51.88 -85.92 1.42
CA LEU A 393 -52.93 -86.03 2.43
C LEU A 393 -53.72 -84.73 2.60
N GLU A 394 -53.05 -83.57 2.56
CA GLU A 394 -53.64 -82.26 2.92
C GLU A 394 -54.36 -81.54 1.76
N ASN A 395 -54.05 -81.85 0.50
CA ASN A 395 -54.81 -81.34 -0.66
C ASN A 395 -56.30 -81.76 -0.65
N ARG A 396 -56.72 -82.67 0.24
CA ARG A 396 -58.12 -83.03 0.48
C ARG A 396 -58.92 -82.01 1.31
N GLN A 397 -58.29 -80.98 1.88
CA GLN A 397 -58.91 -80.18 2.95
C GLN A 397 -59.23 -78.72 2.58
N THR A 398 -58.56 -78.14 1.58
CA THR A 398 -58.61 -76.68 1.31
C THR A 398 -59.61 -76.23 0.25
N GLU A 399 -60.35 -77.13 -0.40
CA GLU A 399 -61.44 -76.77 -1.34
C GLU A 399 -62.67 -76.12 -0.64
N LEU A 400 -62.72 -76.12 0.69
CA LEU A 400 -63.93 -75.86 1.49
C LEU A 400 -64.17 -74.41 1.94
N THR A 401 -63.19 -73.50 1.83
CA THR A 401 -63.20 -72.25 2.63
C THR A 401 -62.85 -70.94 1.88
N ALA A 402 -63.03 -70.88 0.56
CA ALA A 402 -62.69 -69.70 -0.25
C ALA A 402 -63.93 -68.94 -0.79
N MET A 403 -64.72 -68.29 0.08
CA MET A 403 -65.93 -67.53 -0.33
C MET A 403 -66.25 -66.32 0.60
N MET A 404 -66.54 -65.12 0.00
CA MET A 404 -67.22 -63.88 0.54
C MET A 404 -66.39 -62.59 0.95
N GLU A 405 -66.93 -61.35 0.74
CA GLU A 405 -66.20 -60.02 0.51
C GLU A 405 -66.73 -58.65 1.20
N LYS A 406 -66.70 -57.40 0.59
CA LYS A 406 -66.57 -55.97 1.23
C LYS A 406 -67.04 -54.58 0.47
N LEU A 407 -67.30 -53.39 1.16
CA LEU A 407 -67.24 -51.82 0.87
C LEU A 407 -68.21 -50.93 -0.10
N GLU A 408 -68.33 -49.55 -0.38
CA GLU A 408 -68.32 -48.06 0.16
C GLU A 408 -68.68 -46.91 -0.98
N ARG A 409 -68.81 -45.50 -1.08
CA ARG A 409 -68.98 -44.05 -0.47
C ARG A 409 -69.19 -42.91 -1.66
N SER A 410 -69.35 -41.51 -1.79
CA SER A 410 -69.71 -40.07 -1.24
C SER A 410 -69.75 -38.93 -2.44
N HIS A 411 -69.94 -37.53 -2.61
CA HIS A 411 -70.37 -36.09 -2.12
C HIS A 411 -70.34 -34.98 -3.36
N GLU A 412 -70.49 -33.59 -3.57
CA GLU A 412 -70.92 -32.14 -3.11
C GLU A 412 -70.74 -30.98 -4.29
N MET A 413 -70.96 -29.58 -4.46
CA MET A 413 -71.66 -28.26 -3.98
C MET A 413 -71.48 -26.85 -4.88
N GLU A 414 -72.30 -25.71 -4.79
CA GLU A 414 -72.14 -24.13 -5.02
C GLU A 414 -72.52 -23.12 -6.28
N ALA A 415 -72.39 -21.72 -6.25
CA ALA A 415 -73.01 -20.53 -7.10
C ALA A 415 -72.14 -19.17 -7.47
N ALA A 416 -72.42 -17.83 -7.87
CA ALA A 416 -73.48 -16.75 -8.25
C ALA A 416 -72.99 -15.28 -8.88
N GLU A 417 -73.84 -14.18 -9.16
CA GLU A 417 -73.65 -12.60 -9.34
C GLU A 417 -74.01 -11.60 -10.62
N ARG A 418 -73.71 -10.22 -10.70
CA ARG A 418 -74.48 -9.02 -11.39
C ARG A 418 -73.77 -7.65 -11.97
N ALA A 419 -74.46 -6.67 -12.69
CA ALA A 419 -74.46 -5.11 -12.60
C ALA A 419 -74.21 -4.00 -13.78
N LYS A 420 -74.68 -2.69 -13.64
CA LYS A 420 -74.16 -1.29 -14.06
C LYS A 420 -74.88 -0.28 -15.09
N LEU A 421 -75.00 1.08 -14.80
CA LEU A 421 -74.67 2.34 -15.63
C LEU A 421 -75.29 3.74 -15.20
N GLU A 422 -74.70 4.91 -15.58
CA GLU A 422 -75.14 6.33 -15.31
C GLU A 422 -74.34 7.41 -16.14
N ALA A 423 -74.89 8.64 -16.42
CA ALA A 423 -74.19 9.98 -16.52
C ALA A 423 -74.91 11.11 -17.34
N GLU A 424 -75.19 12.31 -16.77
CA GLU A 424 -75.35 13.59 -17.54
C GLU A 424 -75.27 14.90 -16.69
N ILE A 425 -74.06 15.46 -16.45
CA ILE A 425 -73.85 16.85 -15.96
C ILE A 425 -72.60 17.41 -16.65
N ARG A 426 -72.69 18.52 -17.42
CA ARG A 426 -71.53 19.04 -18.17
C ARG A 426 -71.51 20.56 -18.46
N ASN A 427 -72.44 21.08 -19.25
CA ASN A 427 -72.29 22.36 -19.98
C ASN A 427 -72.38 23.67 -19.16
N LYS A 428 -72.22 23.65 -17.82
CA LYS A 428 -72.03 24.87 -17.00
C LYS A 428 -70.63 25.01 -16.39
N GLN A 429 -69.72 24.08 -16.67
CA GLN A 429 -68.32 24.19 -16.26
C GLN A 429 -67.46 25.05 -17.22
N GLU A 430 -67.91 25.23 -18.47
CA GLU A 430 -67.05 25.59 -19.61
C GLU A 430 -66.62 27.08 -19.67
N GLU A 431 -67.39 28.04 -19.11
CA GLU A 431 -67.02 29.47 -19.19
C GLU A 431 -66.16 29.96 -18.00
N VAL A 432 -66.35 29.40 -16.80
CA VAL A 432 -65.47 29.69 -15.64
C VAL A 432 -64.03 29.26 -15.93
N GLN A 433 -63.86 28.16 -16.68
CA GLN A 433 -62.56 27.67 -17.14
C GLN A 433 -61.77 28.71 -17.96
N ARG A 434 -62.43 29.60 -18.71
CA ARG A 434 -61.73 30.44 -19.71
C ARG A 434 -60.82 31.50 -19.06
N ILE A 435 -61.33 32.29 -18.11
CA ILE A 435 -60.52 33.32 -17.42
C ILE A 435 -59.54 32.67 -16.43
N GLN A 436 -59.96 31.59 -15.77
CA GLN A 436 -59.11 30.77 -14.92
C GLN A 436 -57.85 30.30 -15.67
N SER A 437 -58.01 29.79 -16.90
CA SER A 437 -56.91 29.26 -17.72
C SER A 437 -55.85 30.28 -18.12
N GLU A 438 -56.18 31.57 -18.27
CA GLU A 438 -55.23 32.60 -18.70
C GLU A 438 -54.34 33.07 -17.54
N VAL A 439 -54.90 33.17 -16.34
CA VAL A 439 -54.13 33.39 -15.10
C VAL A 439 -53.29 32.15 -14.78
N GLU A 440 -53.86 30.95 -14.88
CA GLU A 440 -53.12 29.70 -14.68
C GLU A 440 -51.96 29.54 -15.66
N ALA A 441 -52.09 29.99 -16.91
CA ALA A 441 -51.02 30.00 -17.90
C ALA A 441 -49.88 30.97 -17.52
N LYS A 442 -50.19 32.19 -17.06
CA LYS A 442 -49.17 33.16 -16.63
C LYS A 442 -48.47 32.73 -15.34
N ASP A 443 -49.20 32.20 -14.37
CA ASP A 443 -48.60 31.60 -13.18
C ASP A 443 -47.80 30.33 -13.53
N ALA A 444 -48.21 29.55 -14.53
CA ALA A 444 -47.45 28.39 -15.02
C ALA A 444 -46.12 28.82 -15.67
N GLU A 445 -46.11 29.90 -16.46
CA GLU A 445 -44.89 30.49 -17.03
C GLU A 445 -43.94 30.96 -15.91
N ALA A 446 -44.45 31.68 -14.90
CA ALA A 446 -43.65 32.11 -13.75
C ALA A 446 -43.09 30.92 -12.94
N ARG A 447 -43.92 29.90 -12.65
CA ARG A 447 -43.51 28.66 -11.98
C ARG A 447 -42.52 27.83 -12.83
N MET A 448 -42.60 27.90 -14.16
CA MET A 448 -41.66 27.24 -15.06
C MET A 448 -40.30 27.93 -15.04
N LEU A 449 -40.25 29.26 -15.09
CA LEU A 449 -39.00 30.03 -14.96
C LEU A 449 -38.33 29.81 -13.60
N GLN A 450 -39.10 29.77 -12.51
CA GLN A 450 -38.57 29.44 -11.17
C GLN A 450 -37.97 28.03 -11.13
N LYS A 451 -38.64 27.03 -11.73
CA LYS A 451 -38.11 25.65 -11.82
C LYS A 451 -36.85 25.55 -12.67
N ILE A 452 -36.72 26.34 -13.74
CA ILE A 452 -35.50 26.37 -14.57
C ILE A 452 -34.34 26.93 -13.74
N VAL A 453 -34.51 28.08 -13.06
CA VAL A 453 -33.45 28.67 -12.22
C VAL A 453 -33.06 27.76 -11.05
N GLU A 454 -34.02 27.03 -10.46
CA GLU A 454 -33.73 26.06 -9.40
C GLU A 454 -33.02 24.80 -9.94
N ALA A 455 -33.39 24.30 -11.13
CA ALA A 455 -32.70 23.21 -11.80
C ALA A 455 -31.26 23.59 -12.20
N ASP A 456 -31.06 24.78 -12.77
CA ASP A 456 -29.74 25.30 -13.13
C ASP A 456 -28.84 25.45 -11.87
N ARG A 457 -29.39 25.93 -10.75
CA ARG A 457 -28.68 26.00 -9.46
C ARG A 457 -28.30 24.61 -8.96
N LEU A 458 -29.23 23.65 -8.99
CA LEU A 458 -28.95 22.26 -8.58
C LEU A 458 -27.88 21.62 -9.47
N GLN A 459 -27.95 21.84 -10.80
CA GLN A 459 -26.94 21.35 -11.74
C GLN A 459 -25.57 22.02 -11.52
N GLN A 460 -25.52 23.30 -11.12
CA GLN A 460 -24.28 23.94 -10.69
C GLN A 460 -23.74 23.32 -9.40
N GLU A 461 -24.59 23.12 -8.37
CA GLU A 461 -24.18 22.47 -7.13
C GLU A 461 -23.68 21.02 -7.36
N GLU A 462 -24.30 20.26 -8.26
CA GLU A 462 -23.84 18.93 -8.65
C GLU A 462 -22.49 18.98 -9.38
N SER A 463 -22.32 19.91 -10.34
CA SER A 463 -21.05 20.13 -11.04
C SER A 463 -19.92 20.55 -10.09
N GLU A 464 -20.19 21.40 -9.11
CA GLU A 464 -19.22 21.78 -8.07
C GLU A 464 -18.87 20.61 -7.15
N ARG A 465 -19.85 19.77 -6.78
CA ARG A 465 -19.61 18.52 -6.02
C ARG A 465 -18.80 17.51 -6.84
N GLU A 466 -19.07 17.35 -8.14
CA GLU A 466 -18.26 16.51 -9.04
C GLU A 466 -16.83 17.03 -9.18
N TYR A 467 -16.63 18.35 -9.28
CA TYR A 467 -15.30 18.95 -9.35
C TYR A 467 -14.51 18.76 -8.05
N GLN A 468 -15.15 18.89 -6.89
CA GLN A 468 -14.55 18.56 -5.59
C GLN A 468 -14.27 17.04 -5.47
N ALA A 469 -15.20 16.18 -5.89
CA ALA A 469 -15.00 14.74 -5.94
C ALA A 469 -13.87 14.31 -6.90
N ASN A 470 -13.58 15.11 -7.93
CA ASN A 470 -12.50 14.87 -8.91
C ASN A 470 -11.18 15.61 -8.63
N THR A 471 -11.10 16.43 -7.57
CA THR A 471 -9.84 17.04 -7.11
C THR A 471 -9.44 16.55 -5.71
N THR A 472 -8.16 16.66 -5.34
CA THR A 472 -7.73 16.40 -3.95
C THR A 472 -7.67 17.70 -3.14
N PRO A 473 -7.91 17.69 -1.81
CA PRO A 473 -7.91 18.92 -1.02
C PRO A 473 -6.54 19.62 -1.01
N HIS A 474 -6.52 20.93 -1.22
CA HIS A 474 -5.28 21.71 -1.32
C HIS A 474 -4.40 21.58 -0.07
N HIS A 475 -5.00 21.61 1.12
CA HIS A 475 -4.30 21.55 2.40
C HIS A 475 -3.71 20.17 2.73
N HIS A 476 -4.01 19.14 1.95
CA HIS A 476 -3.35 17.83 2.09
C HIS A 476 -1.94 17.86 1.47
N HIS A 477 -1.74 18.63 0.40
CA HIS A 477 -0.43 18.76 -0.24
C HIS A 477 0.58 19.49 0.63
N VAL A 478 1.86 19.24 0.36
CA VAL A 478 2.99 19.98 0.93
C VAL A 478 3.18 21.29 0.16
N GLU A 479 3.58 22.37 0.84
CA GLU A 479 3.82 23.68 0.22
C GLU A 479 4.97 23.62 -0.82
N GLU A 480 4.73 24.13 -2.04
CA GLU A 480 5.74 24.25 -3.09
C GLU A 480 6.38 25.64 -3.10
N ASN A 481 7.65 25.73 -3.52
CA ASN A 481 8.28 27.04 -3.73
C ASN A 481 7.74 27.72 -5.00
N GLU A 482 6.77 28.63 -4.84
CA GLU A 482 6.17 29.35 -5.97
C GLU A 482 7.15 30.33 -6.63
N GLU A 483 8.04 30.94 -5.83
CA GLU A 483 9.08 31.91 -6.22
C GLU A 483 10.10 31.37 -7.23
N ASP A 484 10.12 30.07 -7.51
CA ASP A 484 10.85 29.52 -8.64
C ASP A 484 10.23 30.00 -9.98
N GLY A 485 10.58 31.23 -10.36
CA GLY A 485 10.87 31.55 -11.75
C GLY A 485 11.90 30.56 -12.29
N ASP A 486 11.65 30.10 -13.52
CA ASP A 486 12.64 29.34 -14.28
C ASP A 486 13.20 30.26 -15.38
N ASP A 487 13.73 31.39 -14.91
CA ASP A 487 14.69 32.18 -15.66
C ASP A 487 15.94 31.31 -15.87
N GLY A 488 16.61 31.51 -17.01
CA GLY A 488 17.67 30.60 -17.47
C GLY A 488 18.87 30.51 -16.53
N GLU A 489 19.79 29.59 -16.83
CA GLU A 489 21.04 29.44 -16.06
C GLU A 489 21.91 30.71 -16.02
N ASP A 490 21.60 31.70 -16.86
CA ASP A 490 22.25 33.01 -16.97
C ASP A 490 21.40 34.20 -16.44
N GLU A 491 20.12 34.02 -16.08
CA GLU A 491 19.17 35.13 -15.79
C GLU A 491 18.38 35.00 -14.46
N VAL A 492 18.86 34.20 -13.50
CA VAL A 492 18.28 34.25 -12.12
C VAL A 492 18.44 35.68 -11.56
N PRO A 493 17.37 36.37 -11.13
CA PRO A 493 17.50 37.68 -10.50
C PRO A 493 18.43 37.62 -9.29
N HIS A 494 19.21 38.69 -9.02
CA HIS A 494 20.17 38.78 -7.90
C HIS A 494 19.51 38.88 -6.49
N GLY A 495 18.39 38.20 -6.25
CA GLY A 495 17.69 38.12 -4.97
C GLY A 495 17.94 36.80 -4.24
N ASP A 496 17.97 36.85 -2.90
CA ASP A 496 18.04 35.65 -2.05
C ASP A 496 16.67 34.92 -2.05
N VAL A 497 16.56 33.74 -2.65
CA VAL A 497 15.35 32.89 -2.53
C VAL A 497 15.23 32.44 -1.08
N THR A 498 14.20 32.87 -0.36
CA THR A 498 14.18 32.86 1.12
C THR A 498 12.83 32.42 1.69
N LYS A 499 12.82 31.34 2.48
CA LYS A 499 11.62 30.85 3.16
C LYS A 499 11.79 30.85 4.68
N GLU A 500 10.95 31.62 5.39
CA GLU A 500 10.74 31.42 6.83
C GLU A 500 9.89 30.18 7.08
N LEU A 501 10.22 29.45 8.14
CA LEU A 501 9.59 28.19 8.52
C LEU A 501 8.78 28.37 9.81
N VAL A 502 7.70 27.60 9.94
CA VAL A 502 6.83 27.64 11.13
C VAL A 502 7.54 27.02 12.34
N THR A 503 7.88 27.81 13.34
CA THR A 503 8.60 27.34 14.55
C THR A 503 7.68 27.23 15.77
N ASP A 504 7.96 26.27 16.64
CA ASP A 504 7.26 26.06 17.91
C ASP A 504 8.27 25.58 18.96
N GLU A 505 8.43 26.34 20.05
CA GLU A 505 9.40 26.07 21.12
C GLU A 505 8.93 24.98 22.10
N SER A 506 7.69 24.50 21.99
CA SER A 506 7.14 23.42 22.82
C SER A 506 7.39 22.02 22.26
N ILE A 507 8.03 21.91 21.09
CA ILE A 507 8.28 20.63 20.42
C ILE A 507 9.36 19.80 21.14
N ILE A 508 8.95 18.60 21.55
CA ILE A 508 9.85 17.51 21.93
C ILE A 508 10.26 16.75 20.65
N ASP A 509 11.55 16.53 20.43
CA ASP A 509 12.04 15.72 19.30
C ASP A 509 11.97 14.22 19.67
N PRO A 510 11.25 13.37 18.90
CA PRO A 510 11.07 11.96 19.23
C PRO A 510 12.37 11.14 19.20
N ILE A 511 13.45 11.65 18.60
CA ILE A 511 14.75 10.96 18.55
C ILE A 511 15.39 10.78 19.93
N GLU A 512 14.99 11.53 20.95
CA GLU A 512 15.45 11.29 22.33
C GLU A 512 14.97 9.92 22.85
N GLU A 513 13.69 9.59 22.64
CA GLU A 513 13.07 8.34 23.11
C GLU A 513 13.16 7.20 22.09
N ARG A 514 13.28 7.50 20.78
CA ARG A 514 13.23 6.47 19.72
C ARG A 514 14.33 5.42 19.86
N ARG A 515 13.94 4.15 19.69
CA ARG A 515 14.82 2.96 19.68
C ARG A 515 14.51 2.11 18.46
N THR A 516 15.51 1.39 17.96
CA THR A 516 15.33 0.46 16.83
C THR A 516 14.33 -0.63 17.18
N LEU A 517 13.72 -1.26 16.18
CA LEU A 517 12.89 -2.45 16.38
C LEU A 517 13.75 -3.61 16.92
N ALA A 518 15.00 -3.71 16.51
CA ALA A 518 15.95 -4.74 16.98
C ALA A 518 16.37 -4.57 18.46
N GLU A 519 16.25 -3.37 19.03
CA GLU A 519 16.39 -3.14 20.48
C GLU A 519 15.08 -3.41 21.25
N ARG A 520 13.92 -3.23 20.60
CA ARG A 520 12.59 -3.35 21.23
C ARG A 520 11.95 -4.74 21.11
N ASN A 521 12.44 -5.59 20.21
CA ASN A 521 11.86 -6.88 19.90
C ASN A 521 12.92 -7.99 19.95
N GLU A 522 12.90 -8.77 21.03
CA GLU A 522 13.81 -9.90 21.27
C GLU A 522 13.78 -10.95 20.14
N ARG A 523 12.60 -11.25 19.57
CA ARG A 523 12.49 -12.17 18.42
C ARG A 523 13.29 -11.65 17.22
N LEU A 524 13.19 -10.35 16.91
CA LEU A 524 13.94 -9.75 15.79
C LEU A 524 15.45 -9.75 16.07
N HIS A 525 15.86 -9.47 17.31
CA HIS A 525 17.26 -9.52 17.71
C HIS A 525 17.86 -10.91 17.46
N ASP A 526 17.19 -11.97 17.95
CA ASP A 526 17.67 -13.34 17.78
C ASP A 526 17.56 -13.85 16.34
N GLN A 527 16.56 -13.42 15.56
CA GLN A 527 16.47 -13.71 14.12
C GLN A 527 17.68 -13.15 13.34
N LEU A 528 18.02 -11.87 13.54
CA LEU A 528 19.17 -11.24 12.89
C LEU A 528 20.49 -11.85 13.36
N LYS A 529 20.59 -12.20 14.64
CA LYS A 529 21.76 -12.84 15.27
C LYS A 529 22.00 -14.27 14.75
N ALA A 530 20.94 -15.06 14.56
CA ALA A 530 21.03 -16.39 13.93
C ALA A 530 21.49 -16.27 12.47
N LEU A 531 20.83 -15.41 11.68
CA LEU A 531 21.23 -15.13 10.29
C LEU A 531 22.70 -14.69 10.17
N LYS A 532 23.17 -13.85 11.09
CA LYS A 532 24.58 -13.41 11.13
C LYS A 532 25.56 -14.55 11.43
N GLN A 533 25.14 -15.60 12.15
CA GLN A 533 25.94 -16.80 12.43
C GLN A 533 25.93 -17.78 11.24
N ASP A 534 24.78 -17.98 10.60
CA ASP A 534 24.64 -18.84 9.42
C ASP A 534 25.47 -18.29 8.24
N LEU A 535 25.29 -17.01 7.90
CA LEU A 535 25.97 -16.37 6.77
C LEU A 535 27.48 -16.20 6.99
N ALA A 536 27.95 -16.17 8.25
CA ALA A 536 29.38 -16.11 8.53
C ALA A 536 30.16 -17.33 8.02
N GLN A 537 29.51 -18.49 7.84
CA GLN A 537 30.14 -19.72 7.38
C GLN A 537 30.46 -19.70 5.88
N SER A 538 29.67 -18.97 5.08
CA SER A 538 29.83 -18.88 3.63
C SER A 538 30.47 -17.57 3.15
N ARG A 539 30.68 -16.58 4.05
CA ARG A 539 31.20 -15.25 3.71
C ARG A 539 32.57 -15.28 3.04
N ASP A 540 32.75 -14.43 2.04
CA ASP A 540 34.02 -14.23 1.33
C ASP A 540 34.60 -12.83 1.64
N GLU A 541 35.48 -12.77 2.64
CA GLU A 541 36.01 -11.49 3.18
C GLU A 541 36.77 -10.65 2.14
N THR A 542 37.27 -11.28 1.08
CA THR A 542 37.94 -10.59 -0.04
C THR A 542 36.99 -9.68 -0.84
N LYS A 543 35.67 -9.88 -0.73
CA LYS A 543 34.63 -9.13 -1.44
C LYS A 543 33.92 -8.08 -0.58
N GLU A 544 34.33 -7.92 0.67
CA GLU A 544 33.70 -6.98 1.61
C GLU A 544 33.87 -5.52 1.16
N THR A 545 32.75 -4.83 0.93
CA THR A 545 32.78 -3.44 0.43
C THR A 545 33.14 -2.43 1.53
N VAL A 546 33.34 -1.17 1.14
CA VAL A 546 33.57 -0.06 2.08
C VAL A 546 32.37 0.12 3.04
N MET A 547 31.14 -0.02 2.54
CA MET A 547 29.94 0.14 3.37
C MET A 547 29.75 -1.04 4.35
N ASP A 548 30.07 -2.28 3.95
CA ASP A 548 30.04 -3.43 4.86
C ASP A 548 31.04 -3.24 6.03
N LYS A 549 32.22 -2.66 5.75
CA LYS A 549 33.26 -2.33 6.76
C LYS A 549 32.79 -1.26 7.74
N ILE A 550 32.22 -0.16 7.23
CA ILE A 550 31.69 0.94 8.05
C ILE A 550 30.54 0.44 8.93
N HIS A 551 29.58 -0.30 8.37
CA HIS A 551 28.47 -0.86 9.13
C HIS A 551 28.95 -1.82 10.22
N ARG A 552 29.88 -2.73 9.90
CA ARG A 552 30.49 -3.64 10.87
C ARG A 552 31.16 -2.89 12.02
N GLU A 553 31.88 -1.81 11.73
CA GLU A 553 32.54 -0.98 12.74
C GLU A 553 31.51 -0.21 13.61
N ASN A 554 30.44 0.33 13.02
CA ASN A 554 29.35 0.95 13.76
C ASN A 554 28.69 -0.05 14.73
N VAL A 555 28.36 -1.25 14.26
CA VAL A 555 27.82 -2.33 15.11
C VAL A 555 28.83 -2.76 16.19
N ARG A 556 30.12 -2.84 15.88
CA ARG A 556 31.19 -3.14 16.86
C ARG A 556 31.30 -2.08 17.95
N GLN A 557 31.04 -0.82 17.63
CA GLN A 557 30.98 0.29 18.59
C GLN A 557 29.61 0.42 19.29
N GLY A 558 28.66 -0.49 19.05
CA GLY A 558 27.32 -0.44 19.64
C GLY A 558 26.43 0.70 19.12
N ARG A 559 26.78 1.27 17.96
CA ARG A 559 26.02 2.34 17.30
C ARG A 559 24.85 1.77 16.49
N ASP A 560 23.82 2.59 16.36
CA ASP A 560 22.68 2.43 15.45
C ASP A 560 22.25 3.82 14.95
N LYS A 561 21.26 3.87 14.06
CA LYS A 561 20.71 5.10 13.49
C LYS A 561 20.32 6.14 14.56
N TYR A 562 19.56 5.75 15.59
CA TYR A 562 19.02 6.68 16.57
C TYR A 562 20.02 7.04 17.68
N LYS A 563 20.89 6.10 18.12
CA LYS A 563 22.02 6.44 18.99
C LYS A 563 22.96 7.43 18.31
N THR A 564 23.26 7.23 17.03
CA THR A 564 24.14 8.13 16.26
C THR A 564 23.49 9.51 16.11
N LEU A 565 22.21 9.58 15.72
CA LEU A 565 21.46 10.84 15.65
C LEU A 565 21.43 11.59 16.99
N ARG A 566 21.24 10.90 18.12
CA ARG A 566 21.34 11.52 19.46
C ARG A 566 22.74 12.06 19.76
N GLU A 567 23.80 11.33 19.40
CA GLU A 567 25.18 11.74 19.68
C GLU A 567 25.55 13.01 18.90
N ILE A 568 25.29 13.05 17.59
CA ILE A 568 25.68 14.16 16.71
C ILE A 568 24.84 15.43 16.86
N ARG A 569 23.73 15.36 17.61
CA ARG A 569 22.88 16.49 17.97
C ARG A 569 23.27 17.11 19.33
N LYS A 570 24.21 16.52 20.09
CA LYS A 570 24.61 17.03 21.41
C LYS A 570 25.23 18.43 21.35
N GLY A 571 24.92 19.23 22.37
CA GLY A 571 25.37 20.60 22.49
C GLY A 571 24.55 21.58 21.65
N ASN A 572 24.73 22.88 21.88
CA ASN A 572 23.96 23.91 21.18
C ASN A 572 24.28 23.97 19.68
N THR A 573 23.38 24.57 18.91
CA THR A 573 23.49 24.71 17.45
C THR A 573 24.80 25.40 17.04
N LYS A 574 25.25 26.40 17.82
CA LYS A 574 26.55 27.05 17.61
C LYS A 574 27.71 26.05 17.58
N ARG A 575 27.85 25.18 18.58
CA ARG A 575 28.91 24.18 18.64
C ARG A 575 28.91 23.30 17.38
N ARG A 576 27.73 22.91 16.89
CA ARG A 576 27.58 22.05 15.71
C ARG A 576 27.89 22.77 14.39
N VAL A 577 27.58 24.07 14.27
CA VAL A 577 28.05 24.90 13.14
C VAL A 577 29.57 25.14 13.21
N ASP A 578 30.11 25.43 14.40
CA ASP A 578 31.55 25.59 14.62
C ASP A 578 32.31 24.27 14.32
N GLN A 579 31.70 23.10 14.55
CA GLN A 579 32.25 21.80 14.15
C GLN A 579 32.22 21.61 12.63
N PHE A 580 31.13 21.97 11.94
CA PHE A 580 30.99 21.83 10.48
C PHE A 580 32.04 22.63 9.71
N GLU A 581 32.32 23.87 10.13
CA GLU A 581 33.38 24.70 9.53
C GLU A 581 34.79 24.25 9.93
N ASN A 582 34.92 23.21 10.76
CA ASN A 582 36.18 22.59 11.17
C ASN A 582 36.39 21.15 10.67
N MET A 583 35.49 20.65 9.83
CA MET A 583 35.72 19.50 8.94
C MET A 583 36.60 19.91 7.73
#